data_AF-A0A9P8FAX4-F1
#
_entry.id   AF-A0A9P8FAX4-F1
#
_cell.length_a   1.000
_cell.length_b   1.000
_cell.length_c   1.000
_cell.angle_alpha   90.00
_cell.angle_beta   90.00
_cell.angle_gamma   90.00
#
_symmetry.space_group_name_H-M   'P 1'
#
loop_
_entity.id
_entity.type
_entity.pdbx_description
1 polymer ?
#
loop_
_entity_poly.entity_id
_entity_poly.type
_entity_poly.pdbx_seq_one_letter_code
_entity_poly.pdbx_strand_id
1 'polypeptide(L)'
;KATGTHAEKVKAYNDANRRVAILCNHKRTVAAGHAAQMEKVQDKIDAVKYQQYRVKQMMLALDPKLKKKKGAEWFALPEGLDEEWQKKHHEDLVEQERQKITKKFEKENEKLKAEGEKEMKPKELDERLEAATELEKKLKNELKTKKVEPEGKGPSVEKYEGQIEKLSVRISNMELQAEDRESNKEVALGTSKINYIDPRLTVVFSKKFDVPIEKFFSKTLREKFAWAIASVDEDWEF
;
A
#
# COMPACT_ATOMS: atom_id res chain seq x y z
N LYS A 1 0.12 -8.09 -25.02
CA LYS A 1 -1.02 -7.18 -24.81
C LYS A 1 -1.07 -6.84 -23.32
N ALA A 2 -1.29 -5.59 -22.93
CA ALA A 2 -1.43 -5.25 -21.52
C ALA A 2 -2.78 -5.78 -21.02
N THR A 3 -2.76 -6.75 -20.12
CA THR A 3 -3.97 -7.36 -19.52
C THR A 3 -3.88 -7.24 -18.00
N GLY A 4 -5.04 -7.29 -17.32
CA GLY A 4 -5.11 -7.22 -15.87
C GLY A 4 -5.54 -5.84 -15.34
N THR A 5 -5.22 -5.61 -14.07
CA THR A 5 -5.53 -4.40 -13.30
C THR A 5 -4.84 -3.15 -13.88
N HIS A 6 -5.30 -1.97 -13.46
CA HIS A 6 -4.63 -0.72 -13.85
C HIS A 6 -3.16 -0.69 -13.42
N ALA A 7 -2.81 -1.31 -12.29
CA ALA A 7 -1.43 -1.37 -11.81
C ALA A 7 -0.54 -2.20 -12.76
N GLU A 8 -1.01 -3.37 -13.19
CA GLU A 8 -0.29 -4.23 -14.14
C GLU A 8 -0.13 -3.56 -15.51
N LYS A 9 -1.18 -2.88 -15.99
CA LYS A 9 -1.13 -2.11 -17.24
C LYS A 9 -0.14 -0.95 -17.16
N VAL A 10 -0.07 -0.25 -16.02
CA VAL A 10 0.92 0.82 -15.79
C VAL A 10 2.34 0.26 -15.77
N LYS A 11 2.58 -0.88 -15.10
CA LYS A 11 3.87 -1.55 -15.11
C LYS A 11 4.29 -1.94 -16.54
N ALA A 12 3.37 -2.53 -17.31
CA ALA A 12 3.65 -2.88 -18.70
C ALA A 12 4.03 -1.67 -19.57
N TYR A 13 3.36 -0.53 -19.37
CA TYR A 13 3.76 0.74 -20.00
C TYR A 13 5.15 1.20 -19.55
N ASN A 14 5.46 1.15 -18.25
CA ASN A 14 6.76 1.53 -17.71
C ASN A 14 7.87 0.61 -18.24
N ASP A 15 7.64 -0.70 -18.32
CA ASP A 15 8.55 -1.67 -18.90
C ASP A 15 8.82 -1.38 -20.39
N ALA A 16 7.79 -1.00 -21.15
CA ALA A 16 7.95 -0.57 -22.55
C ALA A 16 8.76 0.73 -22.66
N ASN A 17 8.44 1.74 -21.85
CA ASN A 17 9.21 3.00 -21.81
C ASN A 17 10.66 2.76 -21.37
N ARG A 18 10.90 1.84 -20.43
CA ARG A 18 12.23 1.45 -19.97
C ARG A 18 13.07 0.88 -21.11
N ARG A 19 12.49 0.07 -22.00
CA ARG A 19 13.19 -0.42 -23.20
C ARG A 19 13.61 0.73 -24.10
N VAL A 20 12.72 1.71 -24.35
CA VAL A 20 13.06 2.91 -25.12
C VAL A 20 14.18 3.71 -24.43
N ALA A 21 14.10 3.91 -23.12
CA ALA A 21 15.12 4.62 -22.36
C ALA A 21 16.49 3.92 -22.42
N ILE A 22 16.53 2.58 -22.39
CA ILE A 22 17.76 1.80 -22.54
C ILE A 22 18.32 1.95 -23.96
N LEU A 23 17.48 1.87 -24.99
CA LEU A 23 17.88 2.09 -26.38
C LEU A 23 18.46 3.50 -26.60
N CYS A 24 17.88 4.52 -25.96
CA CYS A 24 18.37 5.90 -25.97
C CYS A 24 19.53 6.16 -24.99
N ASN A 25 20.04 5.12 -24.30
CA ASN A 25 21.10 5.22 -23.30
C ASN A 25 20.82 6.24 -22.17
N HIS A 26 19.56 6.42 -21.76
CA HIS A 26 19.16 7.25 -20.63
C HIS A 26 19.40 6.53 -19.30
N LYS A 27 20.68 6.35 -18.94
CA LYS A 27 21.11 5.79 -17.66
C LYS A 27 21.03 6.84 -16.56
N ARG A 28 20.81 6.38 -15.32
CA ARG A 28 21.01 7.18 -14.11
C ARG A 28 21.71 6.35 -13.06
N THR A 29 22.47 7.00 -12.19
CA THR A 29 23.00 6.36 -10.99
C THR A 29 21.85 6.04 -10.03
N VAL A 30 21.95 4.91 -9.33
CA VAL A 30 21.03 4.56 -8.25
C VAL A 30 21.08 5.66 -7.18
N ALA A 31 19.91 6.16 -6.79
CA ALA A 31 19.84 7.20 -5.76
C ALA A 31 20.37 6.66 -4.42
N ALA A 32 21.14 7.46 -3.69
CA ALA A 32 21.76 7.04 -2.43
C ALA A 32 20.76 6.52 -1.38
N GLY A 33 19.53 7.06 -1.38
CA GLY A 33 18.45 6.63 -0.49
C GLY A 33 17.58 5.48 -1.02
N HIS A 34 17.88 4.91 -2.19
CA HIS A 34 17.03 3.90 -2.84
C HIS A 34 16.87 2.65 -1.96
N ALA A 35 17.96 2.13 -1.40
CA ALA A 35 17.93 0.95 -0.53
C ALA A 35 17.04 1.16 0.69
N ALA A 36 17.24 2.26 1.42
CA ALA A 36 16.41 2.61 2.57
C ALA A 36 14.94 2.88 2.20
N GLN A 37 14.67 3.37 0.99
CA GLN A 37 13.31 3.52 0.49
C GLN A 37 12.66 2.17 0.20
N MET A 38 13.40 1.22 -0.39
CA MET A 38 12.91 -0.12 -0.69
C MET A 38 12.66 -0.92 0.59
N GLU A 39 13.53 -0.80 1.59
CA GLU A 39 13.33 -1.39 2.92
C GLU A 39 12.01 -0.90 3.55
N LYS A 40 11.77 0.43 3.56
CA LYS A 40 10.50 1.00 4.04
C LYS A 40 9.26 0.54 3.26
N VAL A 41 9.42 0.21 1.97
CA VAL A 41 8.32 -0.35 1.16
C VAL A 41 8.09 -1.80 1.56
N GLN A 42 9.15 -2.57 1.75
CA GLN A 42 9.11 -3.95 2.19
C GLN A 42 8.46 -4.07 3.57
N ASP A 43 8.87 -3.26 4.55
CA ASP A 43 8.26 -3.22 5.88
C ASP A 43 6.74 -2.97 5.83
N LYS A 44 6.28 -2.13 4.90
CA LYS A 44 4.85 -1.87 4.70
C LYS A 44 4.14 -3.06 4.05
N ILE A 45 4.78 -3.76 3.11
CA ILE A 45 4.24 -4.98 2.51
C ILE A 45 4.10 -6.04 3.62
N ASP A 46 5.12 -6.19 4.44
CA ASP A 46 5.19 -7.16 5.54
C ASP A 46 4.15 -6.87 6.63
N ALA A 47 3.94 -5.60 6.97
CA ALA A 47 2.84 -5.18 7.83
C ALA A 47 1.45 -5.59 7.28
N VAL A 48 1.22 -5.44 5.97
CA VAL A 48 -0.06 -5.82 5.35
C VAL A 48 -0.19 -7.36 5.24
N LYS A 49 0.91 -8.07 4.95
CA LYS A 49 0.98 -9.53 4.98
C LYS A 49 0.67 -10.06 6.38
N TYR A 50 1.23 -9.44 7.42
CA TYR A 50 0.94 -9.77 8.81
C TYR A 50 -0.53 -9.50 9.17
N GLN A 51 -1.09 -8.38 8.72
CA GLN A 51 -2.51 -8.10 8.89
C GLN A 51 -3.38 -9.18 8.23
N GLN A 52 -3.06 -9.59 7.01
CA GLN A 52 -3.76 -10.68 6.33
C GLN A 52 -3.64 -11.99 7.10
N TYR A 53 -2.44 -12.32 7.59
CA TYR A 53 -2.21 -13.48 8.45
C TYR A 53 -3.09 -13.45 9.71
N ARG A 54 -3.16 -12.32 10.44
CA ARG A 54 -4.04 -12.18 11.62
C ARG A 54 -5.50 -12.46 11.27
N VAL A 55 -6.01 -11.92 10.16
CA VAL A 55 -7.39 -12.19 9.70
C VAL A 55 -7.60 -13.68 9.38
N LYS A 56 -6.60 -14.34 8.78
CA LYS A 56 -6.64 -15.79 8.53
C LYS A 56 -6.70 -16.59 9.84
N GLN A 57 -5.95 -16.19 10.87
CA GLN A 57 -6.01 -16.82 12.19
C GLN A 57 -7.36 -16.59 12.89
N MET A 58 -7.93 -15.39 12.81
CA MET A 58 -9.30 -15.10 13.29
C MET A 58 -10.33 -16.00 12.61
N MET A 59 -10.17 -16.24 11.30
CA MET A 59 -11.04 -17.14 10.55
C MET A 59 -10.93 -18.60 11.01
N LEU A 60 -9.73 -19.07 11.39
CA LEU A 60 -9.54 -20.39 12.00
C LEU A 60 -10.14 -20.49 13.41
N ALA A 61 -10.09 -19.41 14.19
CA ALA A 61 -10.71 -19.38 15.50
C ALA A 61 -12.24 -19.53 15.42
N LEU A 62 -12.87 -19.04 14.33
CA LEU A 62 -14.30 -19.24 14.06
C LEU A 62 -14.63 -20.64 13.53
N ASP A 63 -13.90 -21.12 12.53
CA ASP A 63 -14.10 -22.47 11.97
C ASP A 63 -12.75 -23.20 11.77
N PRO A 64 -12.35 -24.03 12.75
CA PRO A 64 -11.12 -24.81 12.67
C PRO A 64 -11.08 -25.80 11.49
N LYS A 65 -12.24 -26.18 10.93
CA LYS A 65 -12.30 -27.10 9.77
C LYS A 65 -11.77 -26.44 8.50
N LEU A 66 -11.70 -25.11 8.44
CA LEU A 66 -11.14 -24.38 7.30
C LEU A 66 -9.66 -24.73 7.06
N LYS A 67 -8.90 -25.11 8.09
CA LYS A 67 -7.51 -25.59 7.94
C LYS A 67 -7.42 -26.81 7.02
N LYS A 68 -8.41 -27.71 7.08
CA LYS A 68 -8.48 -28.88 6.19
C LYS A 68 -8.97 -28.51 4.79
N LYS A 69 -9.89 -27.55 4.68
CA LYS A 69 -10.48 -27.14 3.39
C LYS A 69 -9.52 -26.30 2.52
N LYS A 70 -8.79 -25.35 3.11
CA LYS A 70 -7.89 -24.43 2.40
C LYS A 70 -6.40 -24.82 2.48
N GLY A 71 -6.07 -25.86 3.27
CA GLY A 71 -4.71 -26.33 3.49
C GLY A 71 -3.96 -25.55 4.57
N ALA A 72 -3.04 -26.20 5.26
CA ALA A 72 -2.27 -25.60 6.37
C ALA A 72 -1.39 -24.45 5.91
N GLU A 73 -0.78 -24.57 4.73
CA GLU A 73 0.09 -23.55 4.10
C GLU A 73 -0.63 -22.21 3.91
N TRP A 74 -1.92 -22.22 3.59
CA TRP A 74 -2.67 -20.99 3.37
C TRP A 74 -2.78 -20.14 4.65
N PHE A 75 -2.72 -20.78 5.81
CA PHE A 75 -2.73 -20.15 7.13
C PHE A 75 -1.33 -19.99 7.74
N ALA A 76 -0.27 -20.38 7.02
CA ALA A 76 1.09 -20.23 7.51
C ALA A 76 1.46 -18.75 7.65
N LEU A 77 2.35 -18.50 8.60
CA LEU A 77 2.98 -17.20 8.76
C LEU A 77 3.85 -16.92 7.52
N PRO A 78 3.72 -15.75 6.89
CA PRO A 78 4.61 -15.36 5.80
C PRO A 78 6.08 -15.39 6.23
N GLU A 79 6.96 -15.76 5.30
CA GLU A 79 8.40 -15.80 5.52
C GLU A 79 8.94 -14.43 5.95
N GLY A 80 9.90 -14.41 6.89
CA GLY A 80 10.51 -13.18 7.40
C GLY A 80 9.74 -12.46 8.50
N LEU A 81 8.53 -12.92 8.88
CA LEU A 81 7.73 -12.32 9.96
C LEU A 81 7.89 -13.06 11.29
N ASP A 82 9.12 -13.31 11.70
CA ASP A 82 9.43 -14.06 12.93
C ASP A 82 8.90 -13.40 14.23
N GLU A 83 9.14 -14.04 15.37
CA GLU A 83 8.65 -13.56 16.66
C GLU A 83 9.28 -12.21 17.06
N GLU A 84 10.51 -11.93 16.64
CA GLU A 84 11.20 -10.66 16.88
C GLU A 84 10.54 -9.53 16.06
N TRP A 85 10.30 -9.78 14.78
CA TRP A 85 9.59 -8.86 13.90
C TRP A 85 8.18 -8.59 14.43
N GLN A 86 7.45 -9.63 14.85
CA GLN A 86 6.08 -9.46 15.37
C GLN A 86 6.06 -8.61 16.65
N LYS A 87 7.01 -8.84 17.56
CA LYS A 87 7.12 -8.06 18.79
C LYS A 87 7.39 -6.59 18.47
N LYS A 88 8.39 -6.31 17.62
CA LYS A 88 8.70 -4.94 17.19
C LYS A 88 7.51 -4.29 16.50
N HIS A 89 6.86 -5.01 15.59
CA HIS A 89 5.68 -4.52 14.88
C HIS A 89 4.51 -4.21 15.83
N HIS A 90 4.29 -5.02 16.86
CA HIS A 90 3.28 -4.76 17.88
C HIS A 90 3.60 -3.54 18.72
N GLU A 91 4.86 -3.36 19.12
CA GLU A 91 5.33 -2.17 19.83
C GLU A 91 5.13 -0.91 18.98
N ASP A 92 5.51 -0.97 17.68
CA ASP A 92 5.31 0.12 16.72
C ASP A 92 3.81 0.47 16.55
N LEU A 93 2.93 -0.54 16.50
CA LEU A 93 1.48 -0.32 16.38
C LEU A 93 0.90 0.38 17.62
N VAL A 94 1.34 -0.01 18.81
CA VAL A 94 0.92 0.61 20.07
C VAL A 94 1.43 2.05 20.13
N GLU A 95 2.69 2.29 19.76
CA GLU A 95 3.26 3.64 19.74
C GLU A 95 2.52 4.53 18.73
N GLN A 96 2.27 4.03 17.52
CA GLN A 96 1.49 4.76 16.52
C GLN A 96 0.08 5.11 17.01
N GLU A 97 -0.56 4.21 17.75
CA GLU A 97 -1.89 4.48 18.31
C GLU A 97 -1.83 5.55 19.41
N ARG A 98 -0.85 5.47 20.33
CA ARG A 98 -0.59 6.51 21.33
C ARG A 98 -0.35 7.88 20.67
N GLN A 99 0.54 7.94 19.68
CA GLN A 99 0.83 9.17 18.94
C GLN A 99 -0.41 9.72 18.21
N LYS A 100 -1.25 8.87 17.62
CA LYS A 100 -2.50 9.30 16.98
C LYS A 100 -3.47 9.88 17.99
N ILE A 101 -3.63 9.24 19.15
CA ILE A 101 -4.51 9.72 20.22
C ILE A 101 -4.03 11.09 20.72
N THR A 102 -2.75 11.22 21.03
CA THR A 102 -2.15 12.49 21.48
C THR A 102 -2.31 13.59 20.44
N LYS A 103 -1.95 13.33 19.17
CA LYS A 103 -2.09 14.34 18.10
C LYS A 103 -3.54 14.74 17.84
N LYS A 104 -4.51 13.83 18.00
CA LYS A 104 -5.93 14.18 17.88
C LYS A 104 -6.39 15.06 19.04
N PHE A 105 -5.99 14.71 20.27
CA PHE A 105 -6.30 15.48 21.46
C PHE A 105 -5.71 16.90 21.39
N GLU A 106 -4.45 17.04 20.99
CA GLU A 106 -3.79 18.34 20.77
C GLU A 106 -4.55 19.19 19.75
N LYS A 107 -4.91 18.62 18.59
CA LYS A 107 -5.67 19.33 17.55
C LYS A 107 -7.06 19.75 18.01
N GLU A 108 -7.74 18.92 18.80
CA GLU A 108 -9.05 19.27 19.38
C GLU A 108 -8.90 20.42 20.38
N ASN A 109 -7.87 20.41 21.23
CA ASN A 109 -7.58 21.51 22.15
C ASN A 109 -7.23 22.82 21.44
N GLU A 110 -6.42 22.77 20.37
CA GLU A 110 -6.14 23.94 19.53
C GLU A 110 -7.40 24.54 18.95
N LYS A 111 -8.35 23.70 18.52
CA LYS A 111 -9.66 24.12 18.00
C LYS A 111 -10.51 24.79 19.07
N LEU A 112 -10.65 24.16 20.24
CA LEU A 112 -11.41 24.70 21.36
C LEU A 112 -10.86 26.07 21.77
N LYS A 113 -9.53 26.20 21.85
CA LYS A 113 -8.87 27.46 22.15
C LYS A 113 -9.14 28.54 21.10
N ALA A 114 -9.16 28.19 19.81
CA ALA A 114 -9.48 29.11 18.73
C ALA A 114 -10.95 29.56 18.75
N GLU A 115 -11.85 28.70 19.23
CA GLU A 115 -13.28 28.97 19.40
C GLU A 115 -13.60 29.68 20.74
N GLY A 116 -12.57 29.96 21.56
CA GLY A 116 -12.72 30.61 22.86
C GLY A 116 -13.25 29.68 23.96
N GLU A 117 -13.33 28.38 23.68
CA GLU A 117 -13.68 27.34 24.64
C GLU A 117 -12.46 26.90 25.47
N LYS A 118 -12.73 26.24 26.60
CA LYS A 118 -11.67 25.74 27.49
C LYS A 118 -11.07 24.46 26.93
N GLU A 119 -9.75 24.32 27.05
CA GLU A 119 -9.03 23.09 26.69
C GLU A 119 -9.55 21.89 27.51
N MET A 120 -9.58 20.71 26.89
CA MET A 120 -9.91 19.46 27.56
C MET A 120 -8.89 19.14 28.65
N LYS A 121 -9.36 18.47 29.71
CA LYS A 121 -8.50 18.14 30.86
C LYS A 121 -7.46 17.08 30.47
N PRO A 122 -6.25 17.09 31.05
CA PRO A 122 -5.25 16.03 30.86
C PRO A 122 -5.78 14.63 31.16
N LYS A 123 -6.71 14.51 32.11
CA LYS A 123 -7.38 13.25 32.45
C LYS A 123 -8.13 12.62 31.26
N GLU A 124 -8.69 13.43 30.37
CA GLU A 124 -9.37 12.91 29.17
C GLU A 124 -8.37 12.34 28.16
N LEU A 125 -7.14 12.87 28.12
CA LEU A 125 -6.06 12.25 27.35
C LEU A 125 -5.68 10.90 27.93
N ASP A 126 -5.54 10.80 29.27
CA ASP A 126 -5.23 9.54 29.94
C ASP A 126 -6.31 8.47 29.68
N GLU A 127 -7.59 8.85 29.79
CA GLU A 127 -8.73 7.97 29.46
C GLU A 127 -8.69 7.52 27.98
N ARG A 128 -8.33 8.41 27.05
CA ARG A 128 -8.17 8.02 25.63
C ARG A 128 -6.95 7.10 25.43
N LEU A 129 -5.87 7.28 26.18
CA LEU A 129 -4.67 6.44 26.13
C LEU A 129 -4.90 5.04 26.69
N GLU A 130 -5.96 4.81 27.48
CA GLU A 130 -6.37 3.46 27.87
C GLU A 130 -6.62 2.57 26.66
N ALA A 131 -7.17 3.11 25.56
CA ALA A 131 -7.35 2.35 24.32
C ALA A 131 -6.04 1.78 23.76
N ALA A 132 -4.94 2.54 23.85
CA ALA A 132 -3.62 2.07 23.43
C ALA A 132 -3.03 1.04 24.40
N THR A 133 -3.31 1.20 25.70
CA THR A 133 -2.90 0.26 26.75
C THR A 133 -3.64 -1.09 26.62
N GLU A 134 -4.93 -1.07 26.30
CA GLU A 134 -5.71 -2.27 26.03
C GLU A 134 -5.24 -2.98 24.75
N LEU A 135 -4.90 -2.20 23.70
CA LEU A 135 -4.27 -2.76 22.50
C LEU A 135 -2.94 -3.46 22.84
N GLU A 136 -2.10 -2.84 23.67
CA GLU A 136 -0.81 -3.40 24.10
C GLU A 136 -0.99 -4.71 24.87
N LYS A 137 -1.90 -4.76 25.85
CA LYS A 137 -2.20 -5.98 26.62
C LYS A 137 -2.67 -7.10 25.71
N LYS A 138 -3.53 -6.77 24.76
CA LYS A 138 -4.09 -7.72 23.80
C LYS A 138 -3.02 -8.31 22.87
N LEU A 139 -2.19 -7.46 22.25
CA LEU A 139 -1.11 -7.89 21.39
C LEU A 139 -0.07 -8.75 22.15
N LYS A 140 0.25 -8.37 23.40
CA LYS A 140 1.08 -9.19 24.29
C LYS A 140 0.45 -10.55 24.59
N ASN A 141 -0.87 -10.62 24.76
CA ASN A 141 -1.59 -11.88 24.97
C ASN A 141 -1.64 -12.74 23.69
N GLU A 142 -1.80 -12.13 22.51
CA GLU A 142 -1.74 -12.82 21.21
C GLU A 142 -0.36 -13.46 21.01
N LEU A 143 0.73 -12.76 21.30
CA LEU A 143 2.09 -13.31 21.22
C LEU A 143 2.30 -14.49 22.18
N LYS A 144 1.83 -14.37 23.42
CA LYS A 144 1.97 -15.43 24.43
C LYS A 144 1.15 -16.67 24.09
N THR A 145 -0.08 -16.50 23.66
CA THR A 145 -1.02 -17.61 23.40
C THR A 145 -0.88 -18.19 21.99
N LYS A 146 -0.23 -17.45 21.07
CA LYS A 146 -0.18 -17.73 19.63
C LYS A 146 -1.57 -17.90 19.00
N LYS A 147 -2.60 -17.32 19.64
CA LYS A 147 -3.99 -17.34 19.17
C LYS A 147 -4.44 -15.91 18.92
N VAL A 148 -5.04 -15.69 17.75
CA VAL A 148 -5.65 -14.42 17.38
C VAL A 148 -7.16 -14.58 17.51
N GLU A 149 -7.75 -13.84 18.43
CA GLU A 149 -9.19 -13.90 18.69
C GLU A 149 -10.00 -13.19 17.60
N PRO A 150 -11.21 -13.66 17.25
CA PRO A 150 -12.07 -12.98 16.28
C PRO A 150 -12.47 -11.57 16.75
N GLU A 151 -12.27 -10.58 15.88
CA GLU A 151 -12.55 -9.18 16.15
C GLU A 151 -13.47 -8.53 15.11
N GLY A 152 -14.14 -7.46 15.52
CA GLY A 152 -14.99 -6.62 14.67
C GLY A 152 -16.48 -6.78 14.93
N LYS A 153 -17.30 -5.92 14.31
CA LYS A 153 -18.77 -5.97 14.46
C LYS A 153 -19.35 -7.14 13.67
N GLY A 154 -19.76 -8.19 14.38
CA GLY A 154 -20.35 -9.41 13.81
C GLY A 154 -19.32 -10.21 13.01
N PRO A 155 -18.32 -10.82 13.68
CA PRO A 155 -17.28 -11.61 13.02
C PRO A 155 -17.90 -12.83 12.32
N SER A 156 -17.53 -13.05 11.06
CA SER A 156 -17.99 -14.18 10.25
C SER A 156 -16.92 -14.54 9.23
N VAL A 157 -16.94 -15.80 8.78
CA VAL A 157 -15.99 -16.30 7.77
C VAL A 157 -16.09 -15.48 6.49
N GLU A 158 -17.30 -15.20 6.00
CA GLU A 158 -17.53 -14.42 4.78
C GLU A 158 -16.94 -13.00 4.86
N LYS A 159 -17.09 -12.32 6.01
CA LYS A 159 -16.49 -11.00 6.20
C LYS A 159 -14.96 -11.05 6.19
N TYR A 160 -14.37 -12.07 6.81
CA TYR A 160 -12.92 -12.24 6.80
C TYR A 160 -12.39 -12.63 5.42
N GLU A 161 -13.13 -13.42 4.64
CA GLU A 161 -12.78 -13.70 3.25
C GLU A 161 -12.75 -12.43 2.40
N GLY A 162 -13.78 -11.58 2.50
CA GLY A 162 -13.79 -10.29 1.81
C GLY A 162 -12.68 -9.34 2.27
N GLN A 163 -12.28 -9.39 3.54
CA GLN A 163 -11.11 -8.63 4.02
C GLN A 163 -9.80 -9.19 3.46
N ILE A 164 -9.64 -10.51 3.41
CA ILE A 164 -8.45 -11.17 2.89
C ILE A 164 -8.28 -10.88 1.40
N GLU A 165 -9.37 -10.87 0.63
CA GLU A 165 -9.35 -10.51 -0.79
C GLU A 165 -8.84 -9.07 -0.99
N LYS A 166 -9.40 -8.11 -0.25
CA LYS A 166 -8.95 -6.70 -0.28
C LYS A 166 -7.48 -6.55 0.11
N LEU A 167 -7.04 -7.26 1.15
CA LEU A 167 -5.64 -7.27 1.57
C LEU A 167 -4.75 -7.92 0.51
N SER A 168 -5.19 -8.99 -0.15
CA SER A 168 -4.46 -9.67 -1.22
C SER A 168 -4.24 -8.76 -2.43
N VAL A 169 -5.29 -8.06 -2.87
CA VAL A 169 -5.20 -7.06 -3.95
C VAL A 169 -4.25 -5.93 -3.55
N ARG A 170 -4.30 -5.48 -2.28
CA ARG A 170 -3.39 -4.45 -1.78
C ARG A 170 -1.93 -4.91 -1.77
N ILE A 171 -1.65 -6.12 -1.29
CA ILE A 171 -0.30 -6.71 -1.27
C ILE A 171 0.25 -6.80 -2.69
N SER A 172 -0.52 -7.39 -3.61
CA SER A 172 -0.12 -7.52 -5.02
C SER A 172 0.19 -6.17 -5.67
N ASN A 173 -0.65 -5.15 -5.44
CA ASN A 173 -0.39 -3.80 -5.95
C ASN A 173 0.89 -3.18 -5.36
N MET A 174 1.17 -3.40 -4.06
CA MET A 174 2.38 -2.89 -3.42
C MET A 174 3.64 -3.61 -3.91
N GLU A 175 3.58 -4.92 -4.11
CA GLU A 175 4.67 -5.72 -4.67
C GLU A 175 4.97 -5.31 -6.12
N LEU A 176 3.94 -5.12 -6.96
CA LEU A 176 4.11 -4.62 -8.33
C LEU A 176 4.76 -3.23 -8.37
N GLN A 177 4.38 -2.34 -7.45
CA GLN A 177 5.00 -1.01 -7.34
C GLN A 177 6.44 -1.07 -6.85
N ALA A 178 6.76 -2.01 -5.94
CA ALA A 178 8.11 -2.24 -5.46
C ALA A 178 9.00 -2.74 -6.60
N GLU A 179 8.52 -3.74 -7.36
CA GLU A 179 9.23 -4.28 -8.52
C GLU A 179 9.46 -3.22 -9.60
N ASP A 180 8.43 -2.43 -9.94
CA ASP A 180 8.56 -1.34 -10.93
C ASP A 180 9.55 -0.27 -10.47
N ARG A 181 9.61 0.04 -9.18
CA ARG A 181 10.61 0.98 -8.65
C ARG A 181 12.03 0.41 -8.74
N GLU A 182 12.19 -0.88 -8.42
CA GLU A 182 13.47 -1.56 -8.42
C GLU A 182 14.02 -1.75 -9.84
N SER A 183 13.20 -2.18 -10.79
CA SER A 183 13.59 -2.38 -12.19
C SER A 183 14.05 -1.09 -12.86
N ASN A 184 13.49 0.04 -12.44
CA ASN A 184 13.76 1.37 -12.97
C ASN A 184 14.85 2.14 -12.19
N LYS A 185 15.53 1.54 -11.20
CA LYS A 185 16.49 2.26 -10.35
C LYS A 185 17.67 2.87 -11.12
N GLU A 186 18.10 2.26 -12.23
CA GLU A 186 19.24 2.70 -13.05
C GLU A 186 18.86 3.41 -14.37
N VAL A 187 17.57 3.61 -14.63
CA VAL A 187 17.07 4.12 -15.92
C VAL A 187 16.24 5.39 -15.73
N ALA A 188 16.54 6.43 -16.51
CA ALA A 188 15.81 7.69 -16.49
C ALA A 188 14.64 7.69 -17.49
N LEU A 189 13.48 7.24 -17.03
CA LEU A 189 12.25 7.12 -17.84
C LEU A 189 11.65 8.46 -18.31
N GLY A 190 11.95 9.56 -17.63
CA GLY A 190 11.35 10.86 -17.92
C GLY A 190 11.77 11.41 -19.28
N THR A 191 13.06 11.30 -19.61
CA THR A 191 13.62 11.85 -20.86
C THR A 191 13.04 11.15 -22.07
N SER A 192 13.02 9.80 -22.09
CA SER A 192 12.42 9.03 -23.19
C SER A 192 10.94 9.36 -23.35
N LYS A 193 10.20 9.40 -22.24
CA LYS A 193 8.76 9.67 -22.23
C LYS A 193 8.39 11.06 -22.75
N ILE A 194 9.16 12.08 -22.43
CA ILE A 194 8.81 13.47 -22.74
C ILE A 194 9.31 13.89 -24.12
N ASN A 195 10.46 13.36 -24.56
CA ASN A 195 11.17 13.88 -25.72
C ASN A 195 11.28 12.89 -26.89
N TYR A 196 11.13 11.58 -26.66
CA TYR A 196 11.41 10.55 -27.67
C TYR A 196 10.23 9.63 -27.97
N ILE A 197 9.19 9.65 -27.14
CA ILE A 197 7.94 8.90 -27.36
C ILE A 197 6.87 9.92 -27.77
N ASP A 198 6.20 9.67 -28.89
CA ASP A 198 5.05 10.51 -29.28
C ASP A 198 3.95 10.41 -28.21
N PRO A 199 3.52 11.54 -27.61
CA PRO A 199 2.52 11.52 -26.56
C PRO A 199 1.19 10.89 -26.99
N ARG A 200 0.87 10.89 -28.30
CA ARG A 200 -0.33 10.23 -28.86
C ARG A 200 -0.32 8.73 -28.62
N LEU A 201 0.85 8.08 -28.69
CA LEU A 201 0.97 6.65 -28.34
C LEU A 201 0.55 6.37 -26.90
N THR A 202 0.86 7.28 -25.98
CA THR A 202 0.44 7.17 -24.57
C THR A 202 -1.06 7.42 -24.40
N VAL A 203 -1.63 8.34 -25.19
CA VAL A 203 -3.08 8.60 -25.21
C VAL A 203 -3.85 7.39 -25.74
N VAL A 204 -3.39 6.79 -26.85
CA VAL A 204 -3.95 5.55 -27.41
C VAL A 204 -3.92 4.45 -26.35
N PHE A 205 -2.78 4.25 -25.68
CA PHE A 205 -2.67 3.25 -24.62
C PHE A 205 -3.67 3.50 -23.47
N SER A 206 -3.81 4.76 -23.04
CA SER A 206 -4.74 5.16 -21.99
C SER A 206 -6.19 4.84 -22.37
N LYS A 207 -6.61 5.17 -23.59
CA LYS A 207 -7.97 4.90 -24.09
C LYS A 207 -8.22 3.40 -24.29
N LYS A 208 -7.34 2.74 -25.06
CA LYS A 208 -7.46 1.33 -25.44
C LYS A 208 -7.48 0.36 -24.27
N PHE A 209 -6.78 0.69 -23.18
CA PHE A 209 -6.71 -0.15 -21.99
C PHE A 209 -7.46 0.42 -20.78
N ASP A 210 -8.26 1.47 -20.97
CA ASP A 210 -9.04 2.14 -19.93
C ASP A 210 -8.20 2.47 -18.67
N VAL A 211 -7.01 3.03 -18.86
CA VAL A 211 -6.16 3.47 -17.76
C VAL A 211 -6.17 4.99 -17.71
N PRO A 212 -6.54 5.63 -16.59
CA PRO A 212 -6.59 7.08 -16.49
C PRO A 212 -5.27 7.75 -16.91
N ILE A 213 -5.33 8.73 -17.81
CA ILE A 213 -4.15 9.38 -18.40
C ILE A 213 -3.22 10.01 -17.35
N GLU A 214 -3.77 10.39 -16.19
CA GLU A 214 -3.04 10.89 -15.01
C GLU A 214 -2.08 9.88 -14.37
N LYS A 215 -2.27 8.58 -14.64
CA LYS A 215 -1.30 7.55 -14.26
C LYS A 215 -0.02 7.63 -15.09
N PHE A 216 -0.07 8.26 -16.27
CA PHE A 216 1.08 8.43 -17.14
C PHE A 216 1.59 9.87 -17.14
N PHE A 217 0.72 10.86 -17.30
CA PHE A 217 1.10 12.27 -17.38
C PHE A 217 0.71 13.02 -16.11
N SER A 218 1.68 13.68 -15.48
CA SER A 218 1.43 14.65 -14.41
C SER A 218 0.57 15.81 -14.94
N LYS A 219 0.02 16.65 -14.04
CA LYS A 219 -0.77 17.83 -14.43
C LYS A 219 -0.06 18.68 -15.50
N THR A 220 1.21 19.03 -15.26
CA THR A 220 2.04 19.81 -16.18
C THR A 220 2.26 19.11 -17.53
N LEU A 221 2.42 17.78 -17.54
CA LEU A 221 2.57 17.04 -18.80
C LEU A 221 1.26 16.94 -19.58
N ARG A 222 0.12 16.86 -18.91
CA ARG A 222 -1.20 16.91 -19.56
C ARG A 222 -1.46 18.26 -20.22
N GLU A 223 -1.04 19.36 -19.57
CA GLU A 223 -1.12 20.70 -20.16
C GLU A 223 -0.21 20.83 -21.40
N LYS A 224 1.05 20.36 -21.31
CA LYS A 224 1.99 20.35 -22.45
C LYS A 224 1.49 19.53 -23.64
N PHE A 225 0.88 18.37 -23.37
CA PHE A 225 0.42 17.43 -24.40
C PHE A 225 -1.09 17.48 -24.63
N ALA A 226 -1.75 18.59 -24.30
CA ALA A 226 -3.20 18.75 -24.48
C ALA A 226 -3.64 18.51 -25.93
N TRP A 227 -2.83 18.96 -26.90
CA TRP A 227 -3.06 18.73 -28.33
C TRP A 227 -3.11 17.23 -28.68
N ALA A 228 -2.27 16.40 -28.07
CA ALA A 228 -2.24 14.96 -28.31
C ALA A 228 -3.46 14.27 -27.68
N ILE A 229 -3.87 14.71 -26.48
CA ILE A 229 -5.05 14.16 -25.78
C ILE A 229 -6.33 14.41 -26.57
N ALA A 230 -6.44 15.58 -27.22
CA ALA A 230 -7.61 15.96 -28.01
C ALA A 230 -7.65 15.36 -29.42
N SER A 231 -6.52 14.92 -29.98
CA SER A 231 -6.39 14.65 -31.43
C SER A 231 -6.45 13.17 -31.84
N VAL A 232 -6.34 12.21 -30.91
CA VAL A 232 -6.31 10.78 -31.26
C VAL A 232 -7.29 9.96 -30.45
N ASP A 233 -7.86 8.91 -31.05
CA ASP A 233 -8.70 7.89 -30.41
C ASP A 233 -7.88 6.64 -30.05
N GLU A 234 -8.53 5.49 -29.83
CA GLU A 234 -7.88 4.24 -29.42
C GLU A 234 -7.33 3.39 -30.57
N ASP A 235 -7.67 3.75 -31.81
CA ASP A 235 -7.31 3.01 -33.03
C ASP A 235 -6.23 3.72 -33.85
N TRP A 236 -5.77 4.88 -33.38
CA TRP A 236 -4.70 5.63 -34.01
C TRP A 236 -3.36 4.87 -34.00
N GLU A 237 -2.65 4.90 -35.14
CA GLU A 237 -1.33 4.28 -35.35
C GLU A 237 -0.28 5.36 -35.69
N PHE A 238 0.95 5.17 -35.21
CA PHE A 238 2.09 6.09 -35.37
C PHE A 238 2.87 5.85 -36.66
#